data_AF-A0A916N9Z6-F1
#
_entry.id   AF-A0A916N9Z6-F1
#
_cell.length_a   1.000
_cell.length_b   1.000
_cell.length_c   1.000
_cell.angle_alpha   90.00
_cell.angle_beta   90.00
_cell.angle_gamma   90.00
#
_symmetry.space_group_name_H-M   'P 1'
#
loop_
_entity.id
_entity.type
_entity.pdbx_description
1 polymer ?
#
loop_
_entity_poly.entity_id
_entity_poly.type
_entity_poly.pdbx_seq_one_letter_code
_entity_poly.pdbx_strand_id
1 'polypeptide(L)'
;MMLILLVSLVVTVQSQSTPRLYLFQKADSLKFEGDFKQSRYYYKLSLRQGGEVPSDEMIKKQVISLDSTLAYQSDNRAFLELVAKADSLFAHEKYIEAMKFFDDASSLDPGMQYPYARIDQILEESDEIKKKLLIYNAKQNQLNYQKLLLDIEKLESEGYYLEAYYRSVEFAKVFHSDSLASHRAETLYEAYADSINAFEKQIKEGEELYSEGNYQKAKASYESALKLNPICQVCDYRLEQIDFCIQQDVNQSKSFETNLTSAKSDFKKGNYEKAYYQFSWLQKQRPDHVEVGTYVKKIEELLAAETDERMRKFNADLTLEKANELFLKGMFSEALDGYLKLKNAYANDIDYLQFVELRIAECVSELEE
;
A
#
# COMPACT_ATOMS: atom_id res chain seq x y z
N MET A 1 -12.75 -74.63 31.51
CA MET A 1 -13.63 -73.57 30.99
C MET A 1 -12.89 -72.26 31.18
N MET A 2 -12.64 -71.54 30.08
CA MET A 2 -11.94 -70.25 29.92
C MET A 2 -11.76 -69.39 31.18
N LEU A 3 -10.56 -68.83 31.38
CA LEU A 3 -10.44 -67.36 31.43
C LEU A 3 -9.06 -66.91 30.97
N ILE A 4 -9.11 -65.91 30.10
CA ILE A 4 -8.07 -65.35 29.25
C ILE A 4 -7.27 -64.26 29.99
N LEU A 5 -5.98 -64.18 29.68
CA LEU A 5 -5.08 -63.04 29.90
C LEU A 5 -5.78 -61.68 29.77
N LEU A 6 -5.45 -60.71 30.62
CA LEU A 6 -5.18 -59.34 30.15
C LEU A 6 -4.38 -58.55 31.19
N VAL A 7 -3.14 -58.33 30.82
CA VAL A 7 -2.19 -57.37 31.35
C VAL A 7 -2.84 -55.97 31.27
N SER A 8 -3.21 -55.38 32.39
CA SER A 8 -3.52 -53.95 32.46
C SER A 8 -2.22 -53.17 32.65
N LEU A 9 -1.64 -52.87 31.48
CA LEU A 9 -0.59 -51.89 31.26
C LEU A 9 -1.02 -50.56 31.92
N VAL A 10 -0.41 -50.20 33.05
CA VAL A 10 -0.46 -48.85 33.59
C VAL A 10 0.38 -47.98 32.67
N VAL A 11 -0.24 -47.53 31.57
CA VAL A 11 0.29 -46.41 30.79
C VAL A 11 -0.16 -45.16 31.51
N THR A 12 0.77 -44.54 32.23
CA THR A 12 0.68 -43.12 32.59
C THR A 12 0.60 -42.32 31.30
N VAL A 13 -0.61 -42.01 30.83
CA VAL A 13 -0.83 -40.95 29.86
C VAL A 13 -0.63 -39.63 30.62
N GLN A 14 0.61 -39.15 30.70
CA GLN A 14 0.83 -37.72 30.79
C GLN A 14 0.30 -37.16 29.47
N SER A 15 -0.90 -36.57 29.51
CA SER A 15 -1.49 -35.90 28.35
C SER A 15 -0.51 -34.82 27.89
N GLN A 16 0.13 -35.01 26.73
CA GLN A 16 0.85 -33.93 26.09
C GLN A 16 -0.18 -32.82 25.80
N SER A 17 -0.04 -31.66 26.42
CA SER A 17 -0.87 -30.51 26.13
C SER A 17 -0.69 -30.16 24.65
N THR A 18 -1.79 -29.94 23.93
CA THR A 18 -1.69 -29.46 22.55
C THR A 18 -0.96 -28.11 22.54
N PRO A 19 -0.18 -27.79 21.49
CA PRO A 19 0.47 -26.48 21.39
C PRO A 19 -0.48 -25.30 21.63
N ARG A 20 -1.73 -25.43 21.14
CA ARG A 20 -2.82 -24.47 21.39
C ARG A 20 -3.14 -24.29 22.87
N LEU A 21 -3.40 -25.38 23.59
CA LEU A 21 -3.73 -25.35 25.01
C LEU A 21 -2.56 -24.83 25.85
N TYR A 22 -1.32 -25.20 25.51
CA TYR A 22 -0.13 -24.69 26.17
C TYR A 22 0.01 -23.16 26.01
N LEU A 23 -0.14 -22.64 24.79
CA LEU A 23 -0.08 -21.20 24.53
C LEU A 23 -1.19 -20.44 25.26
N PHE A 24 -2.39 -21.03 25.34
CA PHE A 24 -3.51 -20.46 26.09
C PHE A 24 -3.21 -20.38 27.59
N GLN A 25 -2.74 -21.47 28.21
CA GLN A 25 -2.39 -21.49 29.63
C GLN A 25 -1.24 -20.53 29.95
N LYS A 26 -0.27 -20.41 29.05
CA LYS A 26 0.79 -19.40 29.17
C LYS A 26 0.23 -17.97 29.14
N ALA A 27 -0.73 -17.71 28.25
CA ALA A 27 -1.42 -16.43 28.21
C ALA A 27 -2.20 -16.14 29.50
N ASP A 28 -2.88 -17.13 30.08
CA ASP A 28 -3.58 -17.01 31.37
C ASP A 28 -2.60 -16.63 32.51
N SER A 29 -1.43 -17.28 32.57
CA SER A 29 -0.40 -16.95 33.58
C SER A 29 0.06 -15.51 33.46
N LEU A 30 0.40 -15.06 32.25
CA LEU A 30 0.84 -13.69 31.99
C LEU A 30 -0.25 -12.66 32.30
N LYS A 31 -1.53 -13.01 32.05
CA LYS A 31 -2.68 -12.18 32.41
C LYS A 31 -2.76 -12.01 33.93
N PHE A 32 -2.61 -13.11 34.68
CA PHE A 32 -2.61 -13.11 36.14
C PHE A 32 -1.46 -12.28 36.72
N GLU A 33 -0.29 -12.31 36.08
CA GLU A 33 0.89 -11.51 36.42
C GLU A 33 0.74 -10.01 36.05
N GLY A 34 -0.29 -9.66 35.28
CA GLY A 34 -0.54 -8.28 34.82
C GLY A 34 0.23 -7.89 33.56
N ASP A 35 0.97 -8.81 32.93
CA ASP A 35 1.60 -8.57 31.63
C ASP A 35 0.58 -8.78 30.49
N PHE A 36 -0.33 -7.81 30.38
CA PHE A 36 -1.44 -7.85 29.42
C PHE A 36 -0.97 -7.85 27.96
N LYS A 37 0.16 -7.19 27.66
CA LYS A 37 0.72 -7.15 26.30
C LYS A 37 1.24 -8.53 25.88
N GLN A 38 2.03 -9.19 26.74
CA GLN A 38 2.49 -10.53 26.45
C GLN A 38 1.35 -11.56 26.49
N SER A 39 0.44 -11.45 27.46
CA SER A 39 -0.74 -12.32 27.53
C SER A 39 -1.53 -12.29 26.23
N ARG A 40 -1.85 -11.09 25.73
CA ARG A 40 -2.54 -10.90 24.46
C ARG A 40 -1.81 -11.56 23.29
N TYR A 41 -0.49 -11.39 23.22
CA TYR A 41 0.35 -12.02 22.20
C TYR A 41 0.19 -13.55 22.22
N TYR A 42 0.26 -14.19 23.39
CA TYR A 42 0.12 -15.64 23.49
C TYR A 42 -1.30 -16.15 23.20
N TYR A 43 -2.36 -15.41 23.56
CA TYR A 43 -3.71 -15.76 23.11
C TYR A 43 -3.85 -15.70 21.59
N LYS A 44 -3.29 -14.66 20.93
CA LYS A 44 -3.29 -14.58 19.46
C LYS A 44 -2.50 -15.72 18.82
N LEU A 45 -1.38 -16.13 19.40
CA LEU A 45 -0.64 -17.32 18.95
C LEU A 45 -1.46 -18.60 19.13
N SER A 46 -2.16 -18.75 20.27
CA SER A 46 -3.03 -19.90 20.53
C SER A 46 -4.15 -20.00 19.49
N LEU A 47 -4.78 -18.88 19.14
CA LEU A 47 -5.82 -18.83 18.10
C LEU A 47 -5.30 -19.29 16.73
N ARG A 48 -4.08 -18.86 16.34
CA ARG A 48 -3.45 -19.24 15.06
C ARG A 48 -3.17 -20.74 14.93
N GLN A 49 -3.01 -21.47 16.02
CA GLN A 49 -2.75 -22.92 15.95
C GLN A 49 -3.93 -23.72 15.42
N GLY A 50 -5.17 -23.19 15.47
CA GLY A 50 -6.38 -23.95 15.12
C GLY A 50 -6.67 -25.10 16.11
N GLY A 51 -7.89 -25.62 16.11
CA GLY A 51 -8.32 -26.71 17.00
C GLY A 51 -9.48 -26.38 17.93
N GLU A 52 -10.02 -27.41 18.58
CA GLU A 52 -11.28 -27.31 19.34
C GLU A 52 -11.09 -26.79 20.76
N VAL A 53 -9.91 -27.00 21.36
CA VAL A 53 -9.67 -26.75 22.79
C VAL A 53 -8.43 -25.87 23.01
N PRO A 54 -8.58 -24.71 23.68
CA PRO A 54 -9.84 -23.99 23.97
C PRO A 54 -10.51 -23.51 22.69
N SER A 55 -11.83 -23.27 22.67
CA SER A 55 -12.54 -22.87 21.44
C SER A 55 -12.12 -21.47 20.94
N ASP A 56 -12.22 -21.23 19.63
CA ASP A 56 -11.89 -19.91 19.04
C ASP A 56 -12.66 -18.77 19.72
N GLU A 57 -13.95 -18.97 19.99
CA GLU A 57 -14.81 -17.99 20.65
C GLU A 57 -14.29 -17.62 22.05
N MET A 58 -13.85 -18.62 22.82
CA MET A 58 -13.28 -18.39 24.15
C MET A 58 -11.98 -17.57 24.08
N ILE A 59 -11.07 -17.92 23.16
CA ILE A 59 -9.81 -17.20 22.98
C ILE A 59 -10.08 -15.76 22.52
N LYS A 60 -10.99 -15.56 21.56
CA LYS A 60 -11.42 -14.24 21.07
C LYS A 60 -11.97 -13.38 22.21
N LYS A 61 -12.82 -13.92 23.09
CA LYS A 61 -13.32 -13.21 24.28
C LYS A 61 -12.19 -12.75 25.22
N GLN A 62 -11.15 -13.57 25.41
CA GLN A 62 -9.99 -13.16 26.22
C GLN A 62 -9.21 -12.02 25.55
N VAL A 63 -8.98 -12.10 24.24
CA VAL A 63 -8.29 -11.03 23.49
C VAL A 63 -9.06 -9.71 23.56
N ILE A 64 -10.39 -9.74 23.37
CA ILE A 64 -11.24 -8.54 23.46
C ILE A 64 -11.17 -7.91 24.86
N SER A 65 -11.24 -8.74 25.91
CA SER A 65 -11.13 -8.27 27.30
C SER A 65 -9.77 -7.61 27.58
N LEU A 66 -8.68 -8.18 27.07
CA LEU A 66 -7.35 -7.60 27.19
C LEU A 66 -7.19 -6.32 26.38
N ASP A 67 -7.74 -6.27 25.16
CA ASP A 67 -7.71 -5.07 24.32
C ASP A 67 -8.42 -3.90 25.00
N SER A 68 -9.58 -4.16 25.62
CA SER A 68 -10.27 -3.17 26.45
C SER A 68 -9.41 -2.71 27.63
N THR A 69 -8.79 -3.64 28.36
CA THR A 69 -7.93 -3.32 29.51
C THR A 69 -6.75 -2.43 29.09
N LEU A 70 -6.07 -2.79 28.01
CA LEU A 70 -4.93 -2.04 27.48
C LEU A 70 -5.34 -0.63 27.04
N ALA A 71 -6.50 -0.47 26.41
CA ALA A 71 -7.01 0.84 26.02
C ALA A 71 -7.29 1.72 27.24
N TYR A 72 -7.91 1.17 28.29
CA TYR A 72 -8.18 1.92 29.53
C TYR A 72 -6.95 2.14 30.41
N GLN A 73 -5.81 1.52 30.10
CA GLN A 73 -4.51 1.78 30.71
C GLN A 73 -3.66 2.79 29.92
N SER A 74 -4.18 3.33 28.83
CA SER A 74 -3.46 4.35 28.06
C SER A 74 -3.16 5.57 28.92
N ASP A 75 -1.92 6.07 28.88
CA ASP A 75 -1.54 7.31 29.55
C ASP A 75 -2.05 8.56 28.80
N ASN A 76 -2.57 8.39 27.58
CA ASN A 76 -3.10 9.47 26.78
C ASN A 76 -4.53 9.81 27.22
N ARG A 77 -4.66 10.90 27.99
CA ARG A 77 -5.95 11.37 28.50
C ARG A 77 -6.98 11.65 27.41
N ALA A 78 -6.58 12.25 26.29
CA ALA A 78 -7.51 12.53 25.20
C ALA A 78 -8.05 11.24 24.58
N PHE A 79 -7.20 10.23 24.41
CA PHE A 79 -7.62 8.90 23.97
C PHE A 79 -8.60 8.25 24.95
N LEU A 80 -8.30 8.27 26.25
CA LEU A 80 -9.19 7.74 27.28
C LEU A 80 -10.56 8.42 27.28
N GLU A 81 -10.61 9.74 27.12
CA GLU A 81 -11.86 10.50 27.05
C GLU A 81 -12.69 10.11 25.82
N LEU A 82 -12.05 9.92 24.66
CA LEU A 82 -12.71 9.45 23.44
C LEU A 82 -13.27 8.03 23.62
N VAL A 83 -12.46 7.09 24.12
CA VAL A 83 -12.87 5.69 24.36
C VAL A 83 -14.03 5.61 25.36
N ALA A 84 -13.94 6.31 26.49
CA ALA A 84 -15.00 6.29 27.51
C ALA A 84 -16.31 6.88 26.97
N LYS A 85 -16.23 7.94 26.15
CA LYS A 85 -17.40 8.54 25.51
C LYS A 85 -18.00 7.61 24.46
N ALA A 86 -17.16 6.96 23.65
CA ALA A 86 -17.57 6.01 22.64
C ALA A 86 -18.29 4.80 23.27
N ASP A 87 -17.73 4.19 24.31
CA ASP A 87 -18.33 3.07 25.04
C ASP A 87 -19.66 3.46 25.70
N SER A 88 -19.76 4.67 26.24
CA SER A 88 -21.03 5.20 26.76
C SER A 88 -22.08 5.32 25.66
N LEU A 89 -21.73 5.88 24.49
CA LEU A 89 -22.64 6.00 23.35
C LEU A 89 -23.05 4.63 22.81
N PHE A 90 -22.12 3.69 22.73
CA PHE A 90 -22.35 2.30 22.34
C PHE A 90 -23.36 1.62 23.27
N ALA A 91 -23.19 1.76 24.60
CA ALA A 91 -24.12 1.21 25.59
C ALA A 91 -25.54 1.81 25.52
N HIS A 92 -25.70 2.98 24.90
CA HIS A 92 -26.99 3.61 24.65
C HIS A 92 -27.48 3.41 23.20
N GLU A 93 -26.89 2.46 22.46
CA GLU A 93 -27.20 2.11 21.07
C GLU A 93 -27.07 3.28 20.07
N LYS A 94 -26.31 4.32 20.45
CA LYS A 94 -25.99 5.47 19.59
C LYS A 94 -24.80 5.12 18.72
N TYR A 95 -25.00 4.16 17.83
CA TYR A 95 -23.95 3.50 17.08
C TYR A 95 -23.16 4.44 16.16
N ILE A 96 -23.82 5.37 15.46
CA ILE A 96 -23.14 6.31 14.56
C ILE A 96 -22.19 7.22 15.35
N GLU A 97 -22.66 7.78 16.46
CA GLU A 97 -21.85 8.63 17.31
C GLU A 97 -20.73 7.83 18.01
N ALA A 98 -21.02 6.61 18.47
CA ALA A 98 -20.01 5.72 19.04
C ALA A 98 -18.90 5.40 18.04
N MET A 99 -19.25 5.02 16.81
CA MET A 99 -18.29 4.76 15.72
C MET A 99 -17.39 5.97 15.47
N LYS A 100 -17.96 7.19 15.45
CA LYS A 100 -17.15 8.41 15.29
C LYS A 100 -16.11 8.56 16.40
N PHE A 101 -16.50 8.41 17.67
CA PHE A 101 -15.55 8.56 18.77
C PHE A 101 -14.52 7.41 18.85
N PHE A 102 -14.89 6.19 18.43
CA PHE A 102 -13.92 5.11 18.27
C PHE A 102 -12.96 5.36 17.09
N ASP A 103 -13.42 5.95 15.99
CA ASP A 103 -12.58 6.31 14.84
C ASP A 103 -11.60 7.45 15.20
N ASP A 104 -12.08 8.47 15.92
CA ASP A 104 -11.25 9.54 16.47
C ASP A 104 -10.18 8.96 17.43
N ALA A 105 -10.56 7.99 18.29
CA ALA A 105 -9.62 7.31 19.18
C ALA A 105 -8.60 6.46 18.41
N SER A 106 -9.03 5.76 17.36
CA SER A 106 -8.18 4.96 16.47
C SER A 106 -7.14 5.83 15.76
N SER A 107 -7.54 7.03 15.33
CA SER A 107 -6.63 7.99 14.69
C SER A 107 -5.59 8.56 15.66
N LEU A 108 -5.95 8.69 16.94
CA LEU A 108 -5.06 9.22 17.97
C LEU A 108 -4.04 8.18 18.47
N ASP A 109 -4.41 6.90 18.50
CA ASP A 109 -3.49 5.81 18.80
C ASP A 109 -3.79 4.57 17.91
N PRO A 110 -3.22 4.53 16.69
CA PRO A 110 -3.43 3.43 15.75
C PRO A 110 -2.94 2.05 16.27
N GLY A 111 -2.09 2.04 17.31
CA GLY A 111 -1.60 0.82 17.94
C GLY A 111 -2.63 0.17 18.87
N MET A 112 -3.66 0.92 19.31
CA MET A 112 -4.71 0.44 20.20
C MET A 112 -5.81 -0.25 19.41
N GLN A 113 -6.07 -1.50 19.76
CA GLN A 113 -6.89 -2.39 18.92
C GLN A 113 -8.36 -2.40 19.35
N TYR A 114 -8.64 -1.93 20.56
CA TYR A 114 -9.98 -1.89 21.12
C TYR A 114 -10.96 -0.99 20.35
N PRO A 115 -10.61 0.23 19.91
CA PRO A 115 -11.54 1.08 19.16
C PRO A 115 -11.96 0.45 17.82
N TYR A 116 -11.01 -0.14 17.08
CA TYR A 116 -11.30 -0.90 15.85
C TYR A 116 -12.25 -2.08 16.12
N ALA A 117 -11.95 -2.89 17.15
CA ALA A 117 -12.79 -4.04 17.49
C ALA A 117 -14.23 -3.65 17.88
N ARG A 118 -14.42 -2.47 18.47
CA ARG A 118 -15.76 -1.94 18.80
C ARG A 118 -16.51 -1.46 17.56
N ILE A 119 -15.82 -0.83 16.60
CA ILE A 119 -16.41 -0.48 15.30
C ILE A 119 -16.89 -1.75 14.58
N ASP A 120 -16.05 -2.79 14.53
CA ASP A 120 -16.41 -4.07 13.93
C ASP A 120 -17.63 -4.69 14.61
N GLN A 121 -17.67 -4.68 15.95
CA GLN A 121 -18.82 -5.16 16.70
C GLN A 121 -20.10 -4.38 16.37
N ILE A 122 -20.04 -3.05 16.28
CA ILE A 122 -21.20 -2.22 15.89
C ILE A 122 -21.69 -2.61 14.49
N LEU A 123 -20.75 -2.80 13.56
CA LEU A 123 -21.05 -3.20 12.19
C LEU A 123 -21.65 -4.59 12.13
N GLU A 124 -21.31 -5.51 13.04
CA GLU A 124 -21.91 -6.86 13.13
C GLU A 124 -23.29 -6.84 13.79
N GLU A 125 -23.49 -6.06 14.85
CA GLU A 125 -24.69 -6.07 15.70
C GLU A 125 -25.84 -5.21 15.13
N SER A 126 -25.56 -4.20 14.31
CA SER A 126 -26.57 -3.26 13.82
C SER A 126 -26.90 -3.40 12.34
N ASP A 127 -27.98 -4.10 12.02
CA ASP A 127 -28.48 -4.22 10.64
C ASP A 127 -28.89 -2.87 10.02
N GLU A 128 -29.32 -1.91 10.85
CA GLU A 128 -29.62 -0.55 10.38
C GLU A 128 -28.35 0.15 9.87
N ILE A 129 -27.24 0.04 10.61
CA ILE A 129 -25.95 0.62 10.21
C ILE A 129 -25.42 -0.07 8.95
N LYS A 130 -25.46 -1.41 8.89
CA LYS A 130 -25.11 -2.16 7.67
C LYS A 130 -25.88 -1.65 6.46
N LYS A 131 -27.21 -1.48 6.59
CA LYS A 131 -28.06 -0.99 5.51
C LYS A 131 -27.72 0.45 5.10
N LYS A 132 -27.46 1.34 6.05
CA LYS A 132 -27.00 2.72 5.77
C LYS A 132 -25.66 2.72 5.03
N LEU A 133 -24.72 1.87 5.44
CA LEU A 133 -23.41 1.75 4.80
C LEU A 133 -23.53 1.21 3.38
N LEU A 134 -24.39 0.22 3.14
CA LEU A 134 -24.69 -0.28 1.80
C LEU A 134 -25.27 0.81 0.89
N ILE A 135 -26.22 1.61 1.39
CA ILE A 135 -26.80 2.73 0.62
C ILE A 135 -25.73 3.79 0.33
N TYR A 136 -24.91 4.13 1.33
CA TYR A 136 -23.82 5.09 1.17
C TYR A 136 -22.81 4.60 0.12
N ASN A 137 -22.36 3.35 0.22
CA ASN A 137 -21.42 2.75 -0.72
C ASN A 137 -22.01 2.67 -2.13
N ALA A 138 -23.29 2.30 -2.27
CA ALA A 138 -23.97 2.32 -3.55
C ALA A 138 -24.04 3.74 -4.16
N LYS A 139 -24.29 4.76 -3.33
CA LYS A 139 -24.26 6.16 -3.76
C LYS A 139 -22.86 6.63 -4.17
N GLN A 140 -21.83 6.28 -3.41
CA GLN A 140 -20.44 6.60 -3.77
C GLN A 140 -20.04 5.89 -5.07
N ASN A 141 -20.40 4.62 -5.23
CA ASN A 141 -20.17 3.86 -6.45
C ASN A 141 -20.86 4.51 -7.65
N GLN A 142 -22.12 4.95 -7.50
CA GLN A 142 -22.84 5.69 -8.54
C GLN A 142 -22.17 7.04 -8.89
N LEU A 143 -21.72 7.80 -7.89
CA LEU A 143 -21.00 9.05 -8.11
C LEU A 143 -19.67 8.83 -8.83
N ASN A 144 -18.93 7.79 -8.44
CA ASN A 144 -17.67 7.43 -9.08
C ASN A 144 -17.88 7.02 -10.54
N TYR A 145 -18.91 6.21 -10.81
CA TYR A 145 -19.32 5.84 -12.16
C TYR A 145 -19.57 7.07 -13.03
N GLN A 146 -20.40 8.01 -12.54
CA GLN A 146 -20.73 9.24 -13.27
C GLN A 146 -19.50 10.11 -13.51
N LYS A 147 -18.61 10.21 -12.52
CA LYS A 147 -17.38 11.00 -12.63
C LYS A 147 -16.44 10.44 -13.70
N LEU A 148 -16.20 9.13 -13.69
CA LEU A 148 -15.33 8.47 -14.67
C LEU A 148 -15.91 8.59 -16.08
N LEU A 149 -17.22 8.38 -16.24
CA LEU A 149 -17.88 8.54 -17.52
C LEU A 149 -17.75 9.96 -18.09
N LEU A 150 -17.98 10.97 -17.26
CA LEU A 150 -17.85 12.37 -17.65
C LEU A 150 -16.40 12.74 -18.00
N ASP A 151 -15.43 12.19 -17.29
CA ASP A 151 -14.01 12.43 -17.57
C ASP A 151 -13.59 11.82 -18.91
N ILE A 152 -14.03 10.59 -19.22
CA ILE A 152 -13.83 9.95 -20.53
C ILE A 152 -14.44 10.81 -21.64
N GLU A 153 -15.71 11.22 -21.48
CA GLU A 153 -16.43 12.04 -22.46
C GLU A 153 -15.72 13.38 -22.71
N LYS A 154 -15.19 13.98 -21.64
CA LYS A 154 -14.42 15.21 -21.74
C LYS A 154 -13.13 14.99 -22.54
N LEU A 155 -12.35 13.95 -22.22
CA LEU A 155 -11.11 13.61 -22.93
C LEU A 155 -11.36 13.36 -24.43
N GLU A 156 -12.42 12.60 -24.76
CA GLU A 156 -12.83 12.37 -26.15
C GLU A 156 -13.20 13.67 -26.87
N SER A 157 -13.94 14.58 -26.20
CA SER A 157 -14.33 15.88 -26.75
C SER A 157 -13.16 16.83 -26.97
N GLU A 158 -12.10 16.70 -26.17
CA GLU A 158 -10.85 17.45 -26.27
C GLU A 158 -9.86 16.79 -27.25
N GLY A 159 -10.18 15.59 -27.76
CA GLY A 159 -9.38 14.85 -28.74
C GLY A 159 -8.24 14.02 -28.12
N TYR A 160 -8.21 13.87 -26.79
CA TYR A 160 -7.22 13.07 -26.08
C TYR A 160 -7.62 11.58 -26.06
N TYR A 161 -7.72 10.96 -27.25
CA TYR A 161 -8.27 9.61 -27.40
C TYR A 161 -7.45 8.51 -26.74
N LEU A 162 -6.12 8.64 -26.69
CA LEU A 162 -5.26 7.68 -25.98
C LEU A 162 -5.52 7.74 -24.46
N GLU A 163 -5.64 8.94 -23.91
CA GLU A 163 -5.98 9.11 -22.49
C GLU A 163 -7.40 8.62 -22.19
N ALA A 164 -8.36 8.91 -23.09
CA ALA A 164 -9.72 8.39 -22.98
C ALA A 164 -9.76 6.86 -23.02
N TYR A 165 -8.90 6.22 -23.81
CA TYR A 165 -8.74 4.77 -23.85
C TYR A 165 -8.26 4.24 -22.50
N TYR A 166 -7.15 4.76 -21.97
CA TYR A 166 -6.62 4.32 -20.68
C TYR A 166 -7.64 4.54 -19.54
N ARG A 167 -8.37 5.66 -19.59
CA ARG A 167 -9.46 5.92 -18.64
C ARG A 167 -10.63 4.94 -18.79
N SER A 168 -10.94 4.52 -20.02
CA SER A 168 -12.00 3.54 -20.28
C SER A 168 -11.60 2.14 -19.82
N VAL A 169 -10.32 1.76 -19.93
CA VAL A 169 -9.80 0.50 -19.38
C VAL A 169 -9.92 0.48 -17.85
N GLU A 170 -9.56 1.58 -17.18
CA GLU A 170 -9.77 1.73 -15.72
C GLU A 170 -11.26 1.60 -15.35
N PHE A 171 -12.12 2.30 -16.10
CA PHE A 171 -13.56 2.24 -15.92
C PHE A 171 -14.08 0.80 -16.06
N ALA A 172 -13.66 0.07 -17.10
CA ALA A 172 -14.00 -1.35 -17.27
C ALA A 172 -13.48 -2.22 -16.12
N LYS A 173 -12.29 -1.95 -15.58
CA LYS A 173 -11.74 -2.70 -14.43
C LYS A 173 -12.55 -2.49 -13.15
N VAL A 174 -12.92 -1.24 -12.84
CA VAL A 174 -13.70 -0.90 -11.64
C VAL A 174 -15.13 -1.44 -11.76
N PHE A 175 -15.70 -1.43 -12.97
CA PHE A 175 -17.05 -1.90 -13.27
C PHE A 175 -17.01 -3.12 -14.20
N HIS A 176 -16.28 -4.17 -13.81
CA HIS A 176 -15.99 -5.35 -14.64
C HIS A 176 -17.22 -6.09 -15.19
N SER A 177 -18.40 -5.92 -14.57
CA SER A 177 -19.66 -6.51 -15.04
C SER A 177 -20.50 -5.55 -15.89
N ASP A 178 -20.03 -4.33 -16.12
CA ASP A 178 -20.72 -3.30 -16.89
C ASP A 178 -20.33 -3.38 -18.38
N SER A 179 -21.33 -3.61 -19.22
CA SER A 179 -21.13 -3.76 -20.65
C SER A 179 -20.79 -2.44 -21.34
N LEU A 180 -21.26 -1.29 -20.82
CA LEU A 180 -20.90 0.01 -21.38
C LEU A 180 -19.41 0.30 -21.12
N ALA A 181 -18.95 0.05 -19.89
CA ALA A 181 -17.55 0.27 -19.52
C ALA A 181 -16.61 -0.56 -20.39
N SER A 182 -16.90 -1.85 -20.53
CA SER A 182 -16.11 -2.77 -21.35
C SER A 182 -16.15 -2.38 -22.84
N HIS A 183 -17.34 -2.14 -23.39
CA HIS A 183 -17.50 -1.83 -24.81
C HIS A 183 -16.83 -0.51 -25.22
N ARG A 184 -16.77 0.49 -24.33
CA ARG A 184 -16.14 1.77 -24.61
C ARG A 184 -14.61 1.64 -24.75
N ALA A 185 -13.97 0.88 -23.86
CA ALA A 185 -12.55 0.59 -23.95
C ALA A 185 -12.20 -0.16 -25.24
N GLU A 186 -13.00 -1.19 -25.59
CA GLU A 186 -12.86 -1.94 -26.85
C GLU A 186 -13.00 -1.03 -28.07
N THR A 187 -14.03 -0.18 -28.11
CA THR A 187 -14.29 0.72 -29.24
C THR A 187 -13.14 1.71 -29.44
N LEU A 188 -12.62 2.29 -28.36
CA LEU A 188 -11.48 3.20 -28.44
C LEU A 188 -10.19 2.47 -28.86
N TYR A 189 -9.98 1.25 -28.37
CA TYR A 189 -8.86 0.43 -28.81
C TYR A 189 -8.92 0.15 -30.30
N GLU A 190 -10.06 -0.33 -30.81
CA GLU A 190 -10.23 -0.62 -32.24
C GLU A 190 -10.02 0.61 -33.13
N ALA A 191 -10.46 1.79 -32.68
CA ALA A 191 -10.30 3.03 -33.44
C ALA A 191 -8.86 3.58 -33.42
N TYR A 192 -8.10 3.34 -32.36
CA TYR A 192 -6.78 3.96 -32.12
C TYR A 192 -5.65 2.97 -31.85
N ALA A 193 -5.82 1.68 -32.19
CA ALA A 193 -4.88 0.60 -31.89
C ALA A 193 -3.45 0.92 -32.32
N ASP A 194 -3.25 1.45 -33.53
CA ASP A 194 -1.91 1.79 -34.02
C ASP A 194 -1.22 2.85 -33.14
N SER A 195 -1.95 3.88 -32.73
CA SER A 195 -1.42 4.95 -31.87
C SER A 195 -1.19 4.46 -30.44
N ILE A 196 -2.08 3.63 -29.90
CA ILE A 196 -1.94 3.00 -28.56
C ILE A 196 -0.70 2.10 -28.55
N ASN A 197 -0.59 1.17 -29.49
CA ASN A 197 0.54 0.26 -29.60
C ASN A 197 1.85 1.02 -29.85
N ALA A 198 1.83 2.08 -30.65
CA ALA A 198 2.99 2.94 -30.85
C ALA A 198 3.40 3.67 -29.57
N PHE A 199 2.44 4.17 -28.80
CA PHE A 199 2.68 4.85 -27.53
C PHE A 199 3.29 3.89 -26.50
N GLU A 200 2.69 2.71 -26.31
CA GLU A 200 3.18 1.68 -25.40
C GLU A 200 4.59 1.22 -25.76
N LYS A 201 4.86 1.07 -27.06
CA LYS A 201 6.21 0.79 -27.56
C LYS A 201 7.20 1.91 -27.17
N GLN A 202 6.84 3.17 -27.34
CA GLN A 202 7.71 4.29 -26.96
C GLN A 202 7.95 4.37 -25.45
N ILE A 203 6.93 4.10 -24.63
CA ILE A 203 7.08 3.99 -23.17
C ILE A 203 8.06 2.88 -22.83
N LYS A 204 7.85 1.68 -23.37
CA LYS A 204 8.70 0.52 -23.11
C LYS A 204 10.16 0.77 -23.53
N GLU A 205 10.38 1.27 -24.75
CA GLU A 205 11.71 1.62 -25.24
C GLU A 205 12.36 2.71 -24.36
N GLY A 206 11.58 3.72 -23.94
CA GLY A 206 12.04 4.80 -23.06
C GLY A 206 12.48 4.28 -21.69
N GLU A 207 11.70 3.40 -21.07
CA GLU A 207 12.01 2.77 -19.79
C GLU A 207 13.25 1.86 -19.88
N GLU A 208 13.35 1.03 -20.93
CA GLU A 208 14.53 0.18 -21.19
C GLU A 208 15.79 1.04 -21.32
N LEU A 209 15.78 2.04 -22.20
CA LEU A 209 16.91 2.95 -22.42
C LEU A 209 17.27 3.76 -21.16
N TYR A 210 16.26 4.17 -20.38
CA TYR A 210 16.48 4.85 -19.10
C TYR A 210 17.21 3.96 -18.11
N SER A 211 16.77 2.71 -17.97
CA SER A 211 17.38 1.71 -17.08
C SER A 211 18.84 1.41 -17.46
N GLU A 212 19.14 1.38 -18.76
CA GLU A 212 20.49 1.20 -19.31
C GLU A 212 21.40 2.44 -19.15
N GLY A 213 20.84 3.58 -18.73
CA GLY A 213 21.56 4.86 -18.65
C GLY A 213 21.75 5.56 -20.00
N ASN A 214 21.05 5.11 -21.05
CA ASN A 214 21.05 5.72 -22.38
C ASN A 214 20.12 6.96 -22.41
N TYR A 215 20.35 7.94 -21.52
CA TYR A 215 19.40 9.02 -21.22
C TYR A 215 19.00 9.87 -22.43
N GLN A 216 19.91 10.17 -23.36
CA GLN A 216 19.59 10.91 -24.59
C GLN A 216 18.62 10.16 -25.50
N LYS A 217 18.75 8.82 -25.59
CA LYS A 217 17.83 8.00 -26.38
C LYS A 217 16.51 7.81 -25.64
N ALA A 218 16.57 7.58 -24.33
CA ALA A 218 15.39 7.51 -23.47
C ALA A 218 14.54 8.79 -23.60
N LYS A 219 15.19 9.96 -23.57
CA LYS A 219 14.56 11.27 -23.81
C LYS A 219 13.77 11.28 -25.11
N ALA A 220 14.41 10.87 -26.20
CA ALA A 220 13.78 10.85 -27.52
C ALA A 220 12.55 9.91 -27.58
N SER A 221 12.59 8.77 -26.89
CA SER A 221 11.44 7.85 -26.78
C SER A 221 10.28 8.48 -26.01
N TYR A 222 10.50 9.07 -24.83
CA TYR A 222 9.44 9.74 -24.07
C TYR A 222 8.89 10.99 -24.76
N GLU A 223 9.74 11.78 -25.42
CA GLU A 223 9.28 12.90 -26.26
C GLU A 223 8.42 12.41 -27.43
N SER A 224 8.67 11.19 -27.93
CA SER A 224 7.86 10.57 -28.98
C SER A 224 6.54 10.02 -28.41
N ALA A 225 6.55 9.48 -27.19
CA ALA A 225 5.34 9.12 -26.45
C ALA A 225 4.44 10.35 -26.19
N LEU A 226 5.00 11.50 -25.77
CA LEU A 226 4.24 12.74 -25.59
C LEU A 226 3.63 13.30 -26.88
N LYS A 227 4.24 13.04 -28.04
CA LYS A 227 3.61 13.42 -29.32
C LYS A 227 2.34 12.60 -29.60
N LEU A 228 2.26 11.38 -29.08
CA LEU A 228 1.11 10.49 -29.23
C LEU A 228 0.05 10.76 -28.15
N ASN A 229 0.47 10.95 -26.90
CA ASN A 229 -0.37 11.36 -25.79
C ASN A 229 0.21 12.61 -25.08
N PRO A 230 -0.21 13.83 -25.48
CA PRO A 230 0.34 15.09 -24.96
C PRO A 230 0.09 15.36 -23.47
N ILE A 231 -0.80 14.60 -22.83
CA ILE A 231 -1.13 14.74 -21.40
C ILE A 231 -0.62 13.55 -20.58
N CYS A 232 0.31 12.77 -21.14
CA CYS A 232 0.97 11.67 -20.44
C CYS A 232 1.86 12.18 -19.29
N GLN A 233 1.30 12.21 -18.09
CA GLN A 233 2.01 12.67 -16.89
C GLN A 233 3.24 11.82 -16.56
N VAL A 234 3.15 10.50 -16.78
CA VAL A 234 4.30 9.59 -16.59
C VAL A 234 5.44 9.98 -17.52
N CYS A 235 5.15 10.40 -18.75
CA CYS A 235 6.16 10.83 -19.71
C CYS A 235 6.82 12.13 -19.28
N ASP A 236 6.04 13.13 -18.87
CA ASP A 236 6.54 14.41 -18.37
C ASP A 236 7.47 14.20 -17.18
N TYR A 237 7.03 13.37 -16.23
CA TYR A 237 7.82 12.99 -15.07
C TYR A 237 9.16 12.35 -15.47
N ARG A 238 9.13 11.35 -16.36
CA ARG A 238 10.35 10.68 -16.84
C ARG A 238 11.30 11.62 -17.54
N LEU A 239 10.80 12.58 -18.30
CA LEU A 239 11.64 13.57 -18.97
C LEU A 239 12.35 14.51 -17.99
N GLU A 240 11.67 14.93 -16.92
CA GLU A 240 12.30 15.74 -15.86
C GLU A 240 13.47 14.98 -15.21
N GLN A 241 13.28 13.70 -14.89
CA GLN A 241 14.35 12.85 -14.36
C GLN A 241 15.51 12.68 -15.35
N ILE A 242 15.20 12.43 -16.62
CA ILE A 242 16.19 12.25 -17.68
C ILE A 242 17.01 13.52 -17.89
N ASP A 243 16.37 14.68 -17.88
CA ASP A 243 17.06 15.97 -18.02
C ASP A 243 17.99 16.24 -16.85
N PHE A 244 17.59 15.85 -15.64
CA PHE A 244 18.48 15.87 -14.50
C PHE A 244 19.72 14.98 -14.73
N CYS A 245 19.53 13.73 -15.17
CA CYS A 245 20.64 12.80 -15.43
C CYS A 245 21.58 13.31 -16.53
N ILE A 246 21.05 13.85 -17.63
CA ILE A 246 21.83 14.43 -18.73
C ILE A 246 22.67 15.61 -18.24
N GLN A 247 22.10 16.49 -17.41
CA GLN A 247 22.85 17.62 -16.83
C GLN A 247 24.02 17.16 -15.94
N GLN A 248 23.87 16.04 -15.22
CA GLN A 248 24.96 15.47 -14.44
C GLN A 248 26.03 14.81 -15.32
N ASP A 249 25.64 14.15 -16.41
CA ASP A 249 26.58 13.55 -17.35
C ASP A 249 27.42 14.59 -18.12
N VAL A 250 26.87 15.76 -18.44
CA VAL A 250 27.67 16.87 -19.01
C VAL A 250 28.71 17.40 -18.01
N ASN A 251 28.50 17.19 -16.70
CA ASN A 251 29.44 17.53 -15.63
C ASN A 251 30.48 16.42 -15.33
N GLN A 252 30.59 15.38 -16.17
CA GLN A 252 31.59 14.29 -16.09
C GLN A 252 33.06 14.75 -16.03
N SER A 253 33.36 16.04 -16.25
CA SER A 253 34.70 16.61 -16.09
C SER A 253 35.19 16.71 -14.63
N LYS A 254 34.32 16.45 -13.65
CA LYS A 254 34.66 16.50 -12.21
C LYS A 254 34.98 15.11 -11.65
N SER A 255 35.97 15.05 -10.76
CA SER A 255 36.35 13.80 -10.09
C SER A 255 35.20 13.23 -9.24
N PHE A 256 35.20 11.91 -9.02
CA PHE A 256 34.24 11.22 -8.13
C PHE A 256 34.11 11.93 -6.77
N GLU A 257 35.23 12.34 -6.17
CA GLU A 257 35.27 13.06 -4.88
C GLU A 257 34.59 14.43 -4.93
N THR A 258 34.73 15.14 -6.05
CA THR A 258 34.09 16.45 -6.26
C THR A 258 32.57 16.28 -6.36
N ASN A 259 32.10 15.27 -7.08
CA ASN A 259 30.68 14.98 -7.21
C ASN A 259 30.09 14.47 -5.90
N LEU A 260 30.83 13.62 -5.16
CA LEU A 260 30.45 13.19 -3.81
C LEU A 260 30.34 14.36 -2.83
N THR A 261 31.25 15.33 -2.91
CA THR A 261 31.20 16.55 -2.09
C THR A 261 29.98 17.41 -2.44
N SER A 262 29.65 17.53 -3.73
CA SER A 262 28.45 18.22 -4.20
C SER A 262 27.17 17.54 -3.69
N ALA A 263 27.08 16.20 -3.80
CA ALA A 263 25.95 15.42 -3.32
C ALA A 263 25.72 15.59 -1.82
N LYS A 264 26.81 15.50 -1.03
CA LYS A 264 26.77 15.76 0.42
C LYS A 264 26.35 17.20 0.74
N SER A 265 26.75 18.18 -0.08
CA SER A 265 26.33 19.57 0.09
C SER A 265 24.84 19.76 -0.20
N ASP A 266 24.32 19.20 -1.29
CA ASP A 266 22.90 19.29 -1.63
C ASP A 266 22.04 18.57 -0.57
N PHE A 267 22.48 17.40 -0.07
CA PHE A 267 21.85 16.72 1.06
C PHE A 267 21.78 17.60 2.33
N LYS A 268 22.89 18.25 2.70
CA LYS A 268 22.95 19.13 3.88
C LYS A 268 22.05 20.37 3.75
N LYS A 269 21.78 20.82 2.53
CA LYS A 269 20.89 21.95 2.25
C LYS A 269 19.41 21.57 2.25
N GLY A 270 19.08 20.28 2.40
CA GLY A 270 17.71 19.77 2.30
C GLY A 270 17.23 19.57 0.85
N ASN A 271 18.12 19.65 -0.14
CA ASN A 271 17.79 19.40 -1.54
C ASN A 271 17.79 17.88 -1.80
N TYR A 272 16.94 17.13 -1.09
CA TYR A 272 17.01 15.68 -1.03
C TYR A 272 16.77 15.00 -2.38
N GLU A 273 15.91 15.57 -3.22
CA GLU A 273 15.70 15.10 -4.59
C GLU A 273 16.97 15.11 -5.42
N LYS A 274 17.58 16.29 -5.54
CA LYS A 274 18.85 16.49 -6.24
C LYS A 274 19.97 15.63 -5.66
N ALA A 275 20.03 15.54 -4.32
CA ALA A 275 21.01 14.72 -3.63
C ALA A 275 20.80 13.23 -3.91
N TYR A 276 19.56 12.75 -3.93
CA TYR A 276 19.21 11.36 -4.22
C TYR A 276 19.76 10.97 -5.58
N TYR A 277 19.40 11.70 -6.63
CA TYR A 277 19.88 11.38 -7.97
C TYR A 277 21.40 11.49 -8.11
N GLN A 278 22.04 12.47 -7.45
CA GLN A 278 23.52 12.55 -7.41
C GLN A 278 24.14 11.32 -6.74
N PHE A 279 23.60 10.85 -5.62
CA PHE A 279 24.07 9.64 -4.95
C PHE A 279 23.77 8.37 -5.76
N SER A 280 22.58 8.24 -6.35
CA SER A 280 22.22 7.12 -7.22
C SER A 280 23.14 7.03 -8.44
N TRP A 281 23.49 8.17 -9.05
CA TRP A 281 24.48 8.23 -10.12
C TRP A 281 25.88 7.82 -9.64
N LEU A 282 26.34 8.32 -8.49
CA LEU A 282 27.62 7.91 -7.89
C LEU A 282 27.65 6.41 -7.56
N GLN A 283 26.50 5.85 -7.15
CA GLN A 283 26.35 4.43 -6.83
C GLN A 283 26.46 3.58 -8.10
N LYS A 284 25.88 4.02 -9.21
CA LYS A 284 26.06 3.36 -10.51
C LYS A 284 27.54 3.32 -10.92
N GLN A 285 28.31 4.37 -10.65
CA GLN A 285 29.75 4.39 -10.96
C GLN A 285 30.59 3.49 -10.05
N ARG A 286 30.24 3.41 -8.76
CA ARG A 286 30.91 2.56 -7.77
C ARG A 286 29.89 1.88 -6.87
N PRO A 287 29.34 0.74 -7.30
CA PRO A 287 28.29 0.03 -6.55
C PRO A 287 28.72 -0.35 -5.13
N ASP A 288 30.01 -0.67 -4.95
CA ASP A 288 30.58 -1.10 -3.66
C ASP A 288 30.92 0.06 -2.71
N HIS A 289 30.66 1.32 -3.09
CA HIS A 289 30.98 2.48 -2.26
C HIS A 289 29.97 2.64 -1.12
N VAL A 290 30.28 2.03 0.04
CA VAL A 290 29.42 1.95 1.23
C VAL A 290 28.81 3.30 1.62
N GLU A 291 29.59 4.38 1.59
CA GLU A 291 29.10 5.70 2.00
C GLU A 291 27.99 6.23 1.08
N VAL A 292 28.09 5.99 -0.23
CA VAL A 292 27.11 6.49 -1.20
C VAL A 292 25.78 5.77 -0.97
N GLY A 293 25.81 4.44 -0.87
CA GLY A 293 24.62 3.64 -0.55
C GLY A 293 24.01 4.00 0.81
N THR A 294 24.83 4.41 1.78
CA THR A 294 24.35 4.89 3.09
C THR A 294 23.57 6.20 2.95
N TYR A 295 24.01 7.13 2.10
CA TYR A 295 23.27 8.37 1.86
C TYR A 295 21.97 8.15 1.09
N VAL A 296 21.95 7.25 0.11
CA VAL A 296 20.71 6.85 -0.60
C VAL A 296 19.68 6.35 0.42
N LYS A 297 20.05 5.41 1.29
CA LYS A 297 19.15 4.89 2.36
C LYS A 297 18.69 5.98 3.32
N LYS A 298 19.59 6.87 3.77
CA LYS A 298 19.23 7.98 4.65
C LYS A 298 18.21 8.91 4.01
N ILE A 299 18.35 9.20 2.72
CA ILE A 299 17.37 10.02 2.00
C ILE A 299 16.03 9.29 1.97
N GLU A 300 16.01 8.01 1.61
CA GLU A 300 14.77 7.21 1.58
C GLU A 300 14.05 7.16 2.94
N GLU A 301 14.81 7.01 4.03
CA GLU A 301 14.28 7.04 5.39
C GLU A 301 13.67 8.42 5.74
N LEU A 302 14.36 9.51 5.36
CA LEU A 302 13.86 10.87 5.56
C LEU A 302 12.58 11.12 4.76
N LEU A 303 12.55 10.70 3.49
CA LEU A 303 11.37 10.83 2.63
C LEU A 303 10.18 10.05 3.17
N ALA A 304 10.41 8.86 3.73
CA ALA A 304 9.35 8.02 4.30
C ALA A 304 8.71 8.62 5.56
N ALA A 305 9.44 9.46 6.30
CA ALA A 305 8.96 10.12 7.50
C ALA A 305 8.34 11.51 7.23
N GLU A 306 8.43 12.01 6.00
CA GLU A 306 8.10 13.39 5.66
C GLU A 306 6.61 13.59 5.35
N THR A 307 6.07 14.73 5.80
CA THR A 307 4.66 15.12 5.63
C THR A 307 4.49 16.31 4.68
N ASP A 308 5.57 16.99 4.33
CA ASP A 308 5.58 18.07 3.34
C ASP A 308 5.13 17.57 1.95
N GLU A 309 4.16 18.26 1.35
CA GLU A 309 3.52 17.86 0.08
C GLU A 309 4.52 17.68 -1.06
N ARG A 310 5.50 18.59 -1.21
CA ARG A 310 6.53 18.48 -2.25
C ARG A 310 7.39 17.24 -2.04
N MET A 311 7.76 16.97 -0.79
CA MET A 311 8.59 15.82 -0.44
C MET A 311 7.83 14.50 -0.54
N ARG A 312 6.53 14.50 -0.23
CA ARG A 312 5.66 13.33 -0.44
C ARG A 312 5.48 13.03 -1.91
N LYS A 313 5.29 14.05 -2.76
CA LYS A 313 5.27 13.89 -4.22
C LYS A 313 6.58 13.29 -4.72
N PHE A 314 7.72 13.86 -4.34
CA PHE A 314 9.03 13.29 -4.70
C PHE A 314 9.25 11.85 -4.20
N ASN A 315 8.75 11.48 -3.02
CA ASN A 315 8.85 10.12 -2.50
C ASN A 315 7.93 9.14 -3.27
N ALA A 316 6.74 9.59 -3.66
CA ALA A 316 5.85 8.82 -4.52
C ALA A 316 6.53 8.57 -5.86
N ASP A 317 7.02 9.63 -6.49
CA ASP A 317 7.80 9.63 -7.72
C ASP A 317 8.95 8.60 -7.67
N LEU A 318 9.76 8.64 -6.61
CA LEU A 318 10.83 7.66 -6.41
C LEU A 318 10.31 6.21 -6.24
N THR A 319 9.17 6.05 -5.56
CA THR A 319 8.54 4.74 -5.39
C THR A 319 8.04 4.20 -6.73
N LEU A 320 7.51 5.06 -7.61
CA LEU A 320 7.10 4.73 -8.97
C LEU A 320 8.28 4.25 -9.81
N GLU A 321 9.41 4.96 -9.75
CA GLU A 321 10.61 4.57 -10.48
C GLU A 321 11.06 3.15 -10.12
N LYS A 322 11.15 2.84 -8.82
CA LYS A 322 11.57 1.52 -8.33
C LYS A 322 10.57 0.43 -8.72
N ALA A 323 9.27 0.70 -8.60
CA ALA A 323 8.23 -0.23 -8.99
C ALA A 323 8.31 -0.56 -10.50
N ASN A 324 8.51 0.46 -11.35
CA ASN A 324 8.71 0.29 -12.79
C ASN A 324 9.97 -0.52 -13.11
N GLU A 325 11.09 -0.26 -12.43
CA GLU A 325 12.32 -1.03 -12.64
C GLU A 325 12.14 -2.51 -12.27
N LEU A 326 11.46 -2.81 -11.17
CA LEU A 326 11.12 -4.18 -10.76
C LEU A 326 10.18 -4.85 -11.76
N PHE A 327 9.17 -4.12 -12.22
CA PHE A 327 8.22 -4.59 -13.23
C PHE A 327 8.94 -5.04 -14.50
N LEU A 328 9.86 -4.22 -15.03
CA LEU A 328 10.62 -4.52 -16.24
C LEU A 328 11.56 -5.73 -16.07
N LYS A 329 12.01 -5.98 -14.84
CA LYS A 329 12.81 -7.18 -14.51
C LYS A 329 11.98 -8.44 -14.34
N GLY A 330 10.66 -8.37 -14.52
CA GLY A 330 9.72 -9.48 -14.26
C GLY A 330 9.55 -9.79 -12.77
N MET A 331 9.98 -8.88 -11.89
CA MET A 331 9.83 -9.01 -10.44
C MET A 331 8.44 -8.48 -10.03
N PHE A 332 7.39 -9.14 -10.52
CA PHE A 332 6.01 -8.64 -10.44
C PHE A 332 5.49 -8.56 -9.00
N SER A 333 5.93 -9.44 -8.10
CA SER A 333 5.57 -9.37 -6.69
C SER A 333 6.11 -8.10 -6.02
N GLU A 334 7.39 -7.80 -6.21
CA GLU A 334 8.03 -6.62 -5.62
C GLU A 334 7.57 -5.32 -6.31
N ALA A 335 7.29 -5.38 -7.62
CA ALA A 335 6.68 -4.27 -8.34
C ALA A 335 5.28 -3.97 -7.80
N LEU A 336 4.46 -5.00 -7.59
CA LEU A 336 3.12 -4.89 -7.00
C LEU A 336 3.16 -4.22 -5.62
N ASP A 337 4.10 -4.60 -4.76
CA ASP A 337 4.29 -3.95 -3.45
C ASP A 337 4.56 -2.45 -3.60
N GLY A 338 5.42 -2.07 -4.55
CA GLY A 338 5.71 -0.67 -4.87
C GLY A 338 4.48 0.10 -5.36
N TYR A 339 3.73 -0.47 -6.29
CA TYR A 339 2.50 0.15 -6.80
C TYR A 339 1.39 0.23 -5.74
N LEU A 340 1.23 -0.78 -4.90
CA LEU A 340 0.30 -0.75 -3.78
C LEU A 340 0.68 0.34 -2.77
N LYS A 341 1.97 0.53 -2.51
CA LYS A 341 2.45 1.63 -1.67
C LYS A 341 2.07 2.99 -2.26
N LEU A 342 2.24 3.18 -3.56
CA LEU A 342 1.80 4.39 -4.27
C LEU A 342 0.30 4.65 -4.10
N LYS A 343 -0.52 3.64 -4.37
CA LYS A 343 -1.98 3.73 -4.23
C LYS A 343 -2.41 4.03 -2.79
N ASN A 344 -1.82 3.35 -1.81
CA ASN A 344 -2.31 3.44 -0.43
C ASN A 344 -1.78 4.67 0.31
N ALA A 345 -0.52 5.04 0.08
CA ALA A 345 0.10 6.15 0.78
C ALA A 345 -0.04 7.47 0.01
N TYR A 346 0.07 7.48 -1.32
CA TYR A 346 0.29 8.70 -2.09
C TYR A 346 -0.85 9.07 -3.05
N ALA A 347 -2.00 8.39 -3.00
CA ALA A 347 -3.11 8.62 -3.94
C ALA A 347 -3.60 10.08 -4.03
N ASN A 348 -3.43 10.87 -2.97
CA ASN A 348 -3.81 12.28 -2.95
C ASN A 348 -2.67 13.23 -3.38
N ASP A 349 -1.44 12.72 -3.45
CA ASP A 349 -0.22 13.48 -3.73
C ASP A 349 0.25 13.31 -5.18
N ILE A 350 -0.29 12.33 -5.90
CA ILE A 350 0.08 11.97 -7.27
C ILE A 350 -1.09 12.20 -8.23
N ASP A 351 -0.77 12.62 -9.44
CA ASP A 351 -1.71 12.78 -10.54
C ASP A 351 -1.78 11.53 -11.43
N TYR A 352 -0.74 10.68 -11.39
CA TYR A 352 -0.62 9.42 -12.14
C TYR A 352 -1.20 8.18 -11.42
N LEU A 353 -2.14 8.35 -10.48
CA LEU A 353 -2.72 7.23 -9.71
C LEU A 353 -3.29 6.13 -10.62
N GLN A 354 -3.81 6.50 -11.78
CA GLN A 354 -4.49 5.57 -12.69
C GLN A 354 -3.49 4.65 -13.39
N PHE A 355 -2.32 5.17 -13.76
CA PHE A 355 -1.21 4.36 -14.25
C PHE A 355 -0.77 3.33 -13.19
N VAL A 356 -0.70 3.75 -11.93
CA VAL A 356 -0.39 2.85 -10.80
C VAL A 356 -1.44 1.75 -10.68
N GLU A 357 -2.73 2.08 -10.81
CA GLU A 357 -3.80 1.08 -10.75
C GLU A 357 -3.80 0.10 -11.92
N LEU A 358 -3.44 0.56 -13.12
CA LEU A 358 -3.22 -0.31 -14.28
C LEU A 358 -2.08 -1.28 -14.01
N ARG A 359 -0.92 -0.77 -13.56
CA ARG A 359 0.24 -1.61 -13.23
C ARG A 359 -0.01 -2.63 -12.13
N ILE A 360 -0.84 -2.27 -11.13
CA ILE A 360 -1.32 -3.23 -10.12
C ILE A 360 -2.10 -4.38 -10.79
N ALA A 361 -2.98 -4.09 -11.76
CA ALA A 361 -3.70 -5.15 -12.49
C ALA A 361 -2.75 -6.05 -13.25
N GLU A 362 -1.83 -5.45 -14.01
CA GLU A 362 -0.83 -6.19 -14.81
C GLU A 362 -0.01 -7.12 -13.90
N CYS A 363 0.52 -6.61 -12.78
CA CYS A 363 1.27 -7.45 -11.85
C CYS A 363 0.44 -8.60 -11.27
N VAL A 364 -0.83 -8.36 -10.92
CA VAL A 364 -1.70 -9.42 -10.37
C VAL A 364 -1.96 -10.49 -11.43
N SER A 365 -2.24 -10.09 -12.67
CA SER A 365 -2.46 -11.03 -13.78
C SER A 365 -1.23 -11.92 -14.02
N GLU A 366 -0.04 -11.33 -14.08
CA GLU A 366 1.22 -12.05 -14.30
C GLU A 366 1.61 -12.98 -13.13
N LEU A 367 1.06 -12.76 -11.93
CA LEU A 367 1.28 -13.62 -10.76
C LEU A 367 0.25 -14.76 -10.66
N GLU A 368 -0.85 -14.68 -11.40
CA GLU A 368 -1.90 -15.71 -11.46
C GLU A 368 -1.66 -16.74 -12.60
N GLU A 369 -0.85 -16.39 -13.60
CA GLU A 369 -0.34 -17.28 -14.67
C GLU A 369 0.87 -18.12 -14.23
#